data_AF-E2BVN6-F1
#
_entry.id   AF-E2BVN6-F1
#
_cell.length_a   1.000
_cell.length_b   1.000
_cell.length_c   1.000
_cell.angle_alpha   90.00
_cell.angle_beta   90.00
_cell.angle_gamma   90.00
#
_symmetry.space_group_name_H-M   'P 1'
#
loop_
_entity.id
_entity.type
_entity.pdbx_description
1 polymer ?
#
loop_
_entity_poly.entity_id
_entity_poly.type
_entity_poly.pdbx_seq_one_letter_code
_entity_poly.pdbx_strand_id
1 'polypeptide(L)'
;GIGNLARVEDIMTAERYIDILCENLEESLLKLDLETNFIFQQDNDPKHKAKKTIAFFKSNKIKLLEWPPQSPDLNPIENLWAYLDRNVDKTNVTDKTSYYAALQKAWEDIDPEYMKKLVESMPRRLEAVLKTKGGNTKY
;
A
#
# COMPACT_ATOMS: atom_id res chain seq x y z
N GLY A 1 5.39 4.36 10.07
CA GLY A 1 6.58 3.69 9.53
C GLY A 1 6.18 2.81 8.36
N ILE A 2 6.97 1.77 8.08
CA ILE A 2 6.68 0.75 7.07
C ILE A 2 6.04 -0.49 7.71
N GLY A 3 5.15 -1.16 6.97
CA GLY A 3 4.64 -2.49 7.33
C GLY A 3 5.48 -3.60 6.69
N ASN A 4 4.93 -4.82 6.66
CA ASN A 4 5.57 -5.92 5.96
C ASN A 4 5.52 -5.75 4.43
N LEU A 5 6.58 -6.22 3.77
CA LEU A 5 6.64 -6.38 2.33
C LEU A 5 6.48 -7.87 1.99
N ALA A 6 5.48 -8.21 1.16
CA ALA A 6 5.21 -9.57 0.72
C ALA A 6 5.48 -9.74 -0.77
N ARG A 7 6.23 -10.79 -1.14
CA ARG A 7 6.44 -11.18 -2.53
C ARG A 7 5.31 -12.07 -3.02
N VAL A 8 4.87 -11.83 -4.24
CA VAL A 8 3.83 -12.60 -4.91
C VAL A 8 4.43 -13.17 -6.20
N GLU A 9 4.58 -14.49 -6.27
CA GLU A 9 5.18 -15.15 -7.44
C GLU A 9 4.15 -15.57 -8.49
N ASP A 10 2.90 -15.75 -8.07
CA ASP A 10 1.78 -16.17 -8.92
C ASP A 10 0.78 -15.03 -9.20
N ILE A 11 -0.25 -15.32 -10.00
CA ILE A 11 -1.35 -14.39 -10.23
C ILE A 11 -2.07 -14.11 -8.90
N MET A 12 -2.21 -12.83 -8.56
CA MET A 12 -2.93 -12.43 -7.36
C MET A 12 -4.43 -12.72 -7.50
N THR A 13 -4.93 -13.67 -6.72
CA THR A 13 -6.35 -13.96 -6.56
C THR A 13 -6.90 -13.30 -5.30
N ALA A 14 -8.23 -13.27 -5.15
CA ALA A 14 -8.85 -12.79 -3.91
C ALA A 14 -8.50 -13.67 -2.70
N GLU A 15 -8.40 -14.99 -2.90
CA GLU A 15 -7.91 -15.94 -1.89
C GLU A 15 -6.48 -15.62 -1.48
N ARG A 16 -5.56 -15.52 -2.45
CA ARG A 16 -4.16 -15.24 -2.14
C ARG A 16 -3.99 -13.89 -1.45
N TYR A 17 -4.80 -12.91 -1.83
CA TYR A 17 -4.83 -11.61 -1.17
C TYR A 17 -5.23 -11.73 0.31
N ILE A 18 -6.26 -12.52 0.62
CA ILE A 18 -6.67 -12.80 2.01
C ILE A 18 -5.55 -13.52 2.76
N ASP A 19 -4.91 -14.52 2.15
CA ASP A 19 -3.80 -15.25 2.79
C ASP A 19 -2.66 -14.29 3.17
N ILE A 20 -2.30 -13.37 2.26
CA ILE A 20 -1.28 -12.35 2.54
C ILE A 20 -1.69 -11.44 3.71
N LEU A 21 -2.97 -11.04 3.78
CA LEU A 21 -3.46 -10.26 4.92
C LEU A 21 -3.37 -11.06 6.23
N CYS A 22 -3.75 -12.33 6.23
CA CYS A 22 -3.63 -13.21 7.40
C CYS A 22 -2.17 -13.37 7.84
N GLU A 23 -1.25 -13.51 6.89
CA GLU A 23 0.18 -13.72 7.14
C GLU A 23 0.88 -12.44 7.65
N ASN A 24 0.44 -11.24 7.24
CA ASN A 24 1.23 -10.01 7.38
C ASN A 24 0.59 -8.88 8.17
N LEU A 25 -0.75 -8.85 8.29
CA LEU A 25 -1.44 -7.66 8.81
C LEU A 25 -1.16 -7.45 10.30
N GLU A 26 -1.25 -8.50 11.12
CA GLU A 26 -1.05 -8.40 12.57
C GLU A 26 0.36 -7.92 12.91
N GLU A 27 1.39 -8.54 12.30
CA GLU A 27 2.78 -8.12 12.50
C GLU A 27 3.02 -6.68 12.03
N SER A 28 2.40 -6.28 10.90
CA SER A 28 2.50 -4.90 10.41
C SER A 28 1.86 -3.91 11.39
N LEU A 29 0.74 -4.25 12.02
CA LEU A 29 0.07 -3.39 13.00
C LEU A 29 0.91 -3.25 14.27
N LEU A 30 1.49 -4.35 14.77
CA LEU A 30 2.40 -4.34 15.92
C LEU A 30 3.65 -3.48 15.64
N LYS A 31 4.26 -3.62 14.46
CA LYS A 31 5.42 -2.79 14.05
C LYS A 31 5.09 -1.30 13.98
N LEU A 32 3.83 -0.96 13.71
CA LEU A 32 3.37 0.41 13.51
C LEU A 32 2.70 1.01 14.75
N ASP A 33 2.52 0.26 15.84
CA ASP A 33 1.79 0.68 17.05
C ASP A 33 0.33 1.10 16.71
N LEU A 34 -0.36 0.26 15.92
CA LEU A 34 -1.71 0.51 15.37
C LEU A 34 -2.76 -0.55 15.75
N GLU A 35 -2.49 -1.40 16.73
CA GLU A 35 -3.25 -2.62 17.03
C GLU A 35 -4.73 -2.38 17.33
N THR A 36 -5.08 -1.22 17.90
CA THR A 36 -6.41 -0.97 18.45
C THR A 36 -7.26 0.05 17.69
N ASN A 37 -6.64 0.90 16.85
CA ASN A 37 -7.37 1.98 16.17
C ASN A 37 -6.75 2.34 14.82
N PHE A 38 -7.09 1.56 13.80
CA PHE A 38 -6.69 1.83 12.43
C PHE A 38 -7.88 1.73 11.46
N ILE A 39 -7.70 2.35 10.30
CA ILE A 39 -8.58 2.19 9.15
C ILE A 39 -7.69 1.62 8.03
N PHE A 40 -8.09 0.49 7.48
CA PHE A 40 -7.38 -0.15 6.38
C PHE A 40 -7.78 0.49 5.05
N GLN A 41 -6.79 0.87 4.23
CA GLN A 41 -7.01 1.40 2.90
C GLN A 41 -6.57 0.38 1.86
N GLN A 42 -7.39 0.24 0.81
CA GLN A 42 -7.10 -0.56 -0.39
C GLN A 42 -7.78 0.13 -1.58
N ASP A 43 -7.30 -0.14 -2.79
CA ASP A 43 -7.95 0.34 -4.01
C ASP A 43 -9.22 -0.48 -4.35
N ASN A 44 -9.83 -0.15 -5.50
CA ASN A 44 -11.04 -0.82 -5.99
C ASN A 44 -10.75 -1.97 -6.97
N ASP A 45 -9.57 -2.58 -6.95
CA ASP A 45 -9.29 -3.75 -7.77
C ASP A 45 -10.35 -4.86 -7.50
N PRO A 46 -10.85 -5.55 -8.54
CA PRO A 46 -11.84 -6.62 -8.41
C PRO A 46 -11.56 -7.62 -7.28
N LYS A 47 -10.30 -7.99 -7.01
CA LYS A 47 -9.93 -8.94 -5.95
C LYS A 47 -10.10 -8.37 -4.54
N HIS A 48 -9.92 -7.06 -4.37
CA HIS A 48 -10.12 -6.35 -3.11
C HIS A 48 -11.61 -6.14 -2.81
N LYS A 49 -12.43 -6.04 -3.86
CA LYS A 49 -13.90 -5.91 -3.78
C LYS A 49 -14.65 -7.24 -3.85
N ALA A 50 -13.94 -8.36 -4.03
CA ALA A 50 -14.54 -9.68 -4.08
C ALA A 50 -15.36 -9.96 -2.81
N LYS A 51 -16.48 -10.70 -2.94
CA LYS A 51 -17.38 -11.02 -1.82
C LYS A 51 -16.62 -11.63 -0.63
N LYS A 52 -15.67 -12.53 -0.91
CA LYS A 52 -14.84 -13.20 0.11
C LYS A 52 -13.94 -12.22 0.85
N THR A 53 -13.30 -11.29 0.13
CA THR A 53 -12.42 -10.26 0.72
C THR A 53 -13.20 -9.31 1.61
N ILE A 54 -14.35 -8.82 1.13
CA ILE A 54 -15.22 -7.97 1.95
C ILE A 54 -15.78 -8.73 3.17
N ALA A 55 -16.11 -10.01 3.02
CA ALA A 55 -16.52 -10.85 4.15
C ALA A 55 -15.38 -11.03 5.17
N PHE A 56 -14.14 -11.22 4.72
CA PHE A 56 -12.97 -11.30 5.58
C PHE A 56 -12.81 -10.04 6.45
N PHE A 57 -12.84 -8.85 5.85
CA PHE A 57 -12.73 -7.60 6.62
C PHE A 57 -13.87 -7.43 7.64
N LYS A 58 -15.11 -7.80 7.26
CA LYS A 58 -16.27 -7.76 8.16
C LYS A 58 -16.13 -8.73 9.33
N SER A 59 -15.75 -9.99 9.07
CA SER A 59 -15.59 -11.02 10.11
C SER A 59 -14.48 -10.67 11.10
N ASN A 60 -13.39 -10.06 10.63
CA ASN A 60 -12.28 -9.61 11.47
C ASN A 60 -12.50 -8.21 12.08
N LYS A 61 -13.67 -7.58 11.87
CA LYS A 61 -14.03 -6.24 12.36
C LYS A 61 -13.02 -5.15 11.95
N ILE A 62 -12.38 -5.32 10.81
CA ILE A 62 -11.42 -4.35 10.26
C ILE A 62 -12.21 -3.31 9.47
N LYS A 63 -12.02 -2.03 9.82
CA LYS A 63 -12.66 -0.91 9.11
C LYS A 63 -11.93 -0.65 7.80
N LEU A 64 -12.67 -0.60 6.70
CA LEU A 64 -12.16 -0.20 5.39
C LEU A 64 -12.43 1.28 5.13
N LEU A 65 -11.43 1.97 4.59
CA LEU A 65 -11.61 3.30 4.03
C LEU A 65 -12.38 3.20 2.71
N GLU A 66 -13.41 4.04 2.54
CA GLU A 66 -14.09 4.15 1.26
C GLU A 66 -13.15 4.82 0.24
N TRP A 67 -12.95 4.16 -0.89
CA TRP A 67 -12.01 4.62 -1.92
C TRP A 67 -12.74 4.95 -3.22
N PRO A 68 -12.51 6.13 -3.83
CA PRO A 68 -13.08 6.45 -5.13
C PRO A 68 -12.43 5.60 -6.24
N PRO A 69 -13.20 5.15 -7.26
CA PRO A 69 -12.63 4.51 -8.44
C PRO A 69 -11.61 5.39 -9.15
N GLN A 70 -10.63 4.77 -9.82
CA GLN A 70 -9.68 5.43 -10.72
C GLN A 70 -8.96 6.65 -10.10
N SER A 71 -8.61 6.57 -8.82
CA SER A 71 -7.95 7.66 -8.09
C SER A 71 -6.54 7.27 -7.62
N PRO A 72 -5.60 6.98 -8.54
CA PRO A 72 -4.22 6.65 -8.18
C PRO A 72 -3.54 7.83 -7.48
N ASP A 73 -3.86 9.07 -7.85
CA ASP A 73 -3.35 10.30 -7.25
C ASP A 73 -3.58 10.39 -5.74
N LEU A 74 -4.66 9.75 -5.26
CA LEU A 74 -4.98 9.70 -3.84
C LEU A 74 -4.20 8.61 -3.11
N ASN A 75 -3.69 7.60 -3.80
CA ASN A 75 -3.07 6.43 -3.22
C ASN A 75 -1.57 6.68 -2.94
N PRO A 76 -1.16 6.96 -1.69
CA PRO A 76 0.22 7.37 -1.44
C PRO A 76 1.21 6.24 -1.67
N ILE A 77 0.77 4.98 -1.63
CA ILE A 77 1.63 3.83 -1.86
C ILE A 77 2.24 3.83 -3.27
N GLU A 78 1.59 4.46 -4.26
CA GLU A 78 2.13 4.60 -5.61
C GLU A 78 3.42 5.44 -5.60
N ASN A 79 3.46 6.51 -4.79
CA ASN A 79 4.67 7.31 -4.64
C ASN A 79 5.75 6.58 -3.84
N LEU A 80 5.36 5.66 -2.95
CA LEU A 80 6.31 4.80 -2.24
C LEU A 80 6.91 3.76 -3.19
N TRP A 81 6.12 3.14 -4.05
CA TRP A 81 6.62 2.24 -5.09
C TRP A 81 7.58 2.96 -6.04
N ALA A 82 7.22 4.15 -6.52
CA ALA A 82 8.10 4.94 -7.36
C ALA A 82 9.39 5.37 -6.64
N TYR A 83 9.36 5.56 -5.31
CA TYR A 83 10.56 5.83 -4.51
C TYR A 83 11.47 4.60 -4.43
N LEU A 84 10.89 3.42 -4.22
CA LEU A 84 11.62 2.15 -4.15
C LEU A 84 12.26 1.81 -5.49
N ASP A 85 11.50 1.92 -6.58
CA ASP A 85 11.95 1.64 -7.95
C ASP A 85 13.22 2.45 -8.28
N ARG A 86 13.18 3.77 -8.04
CA ARG A 86 14.34 4.66 -8.22
C ARG A 86 15.55 4.30 -7.36
N ASN A 87 15.35 3.68 -6.20
CA ASN A 87 16.45 3.28 -5.33
C ASN A 87 17.04 1.93 -5.73
N VAL A 88 16.19 0.99 -6.15
CA VAL A 88 16.62 -0.30 -6.68
C VAL A 88 17.34 -0.12 -8.02
N ASP A 89 16.87 0.75 -8.90
CA ASP A 89 17.50 1.04 -10.20
C ASP A 89 18.97 1.48 -10.06
N LYS A 90 19.30 2.23 -9.00
CA LYS A 90 20.69 2.67 -8.73
C LYS A 90 21.65 1.51 -8.46
N THR A 91 21.13 0.34 -8.09
CA THR A 91 21.95 -0.85 -7.81
C THR A 91 22.37 -1.60 -9.08
N ASN A 92 21.76 -1.31 -10.23
CA ASN A 92 22.02 -1.95 -11.53
C ASN A 92 21.93 -3.48 -11.51
N VAL A 93 21.12 -4.05 -10.61
CA VAL A 93 20.87 -5.51 -10.54
C VAL A 93 19.97 -5.95 -11.69
N THR A 94 20.28 -7.09 -12.30
CA THR A 94 19.59 -7.56 -13.52
C THR A 94 18.87 -8.90 -13.36
N ASP A 95 19.16 -9.67 -12.30
CA ASP A 95 18.45 -10.92 -12.01
C ASP A 95 17.36 -10.73 -10.94
N LYS A 96 16.33 -11.57 -10.99
CA LYS A 96 15.15 -11.46 -10.13
C LYS A 96 15.47 -11.61 -8.64
N THR A 97 16.45 -12.44 -8.29
CA THR A 97 16.78 -12.73 -6.88
C THR A 97 17.48 -11.53 -6.25
N SER A 98 18.50 -11.00 -6.92
CA SER A 98 19.20 -9.80 -6.47
C SER A 98 18.31 -8.55 -6.53
N TYR A 99 17.39 -8.47 -7.49
CA TYR A 99 16.37 -7.41 -7.52
C TYR A 99 15.49 -7.44 -6.28
N TYR A 100 14.96 -8.61 -5.91
CA TYR A 100 14.14 -8.74 -4.72
C TYR A 100 14.92 -8.43 -3.44
N ALA A 101 16.16 -8.90 -3.32
CA ALA A 101 17.02 -8.58 -2.17
C ALA A 101 17.32 -7.08 -2.08
N ALA A 102 17.59 -6.42 -3.20
CA ALA A 102 17.78 -4.97 -3.26
C ALA A 102 16.50 -4.22 -2.86
N LEU A 103 15.33 -4.70 -3.29
CA LEU A 103 14.04 -4.12 -2.95
C LEU A 103 13.69 -4.29 -1.47
N GLN A 104 13.97 -5.45 -0.86
CA GLN A 104 13.83 -5.67 0.58
C GLN A 104 14.74 -4.72 1.36
N LYS A 105 16.00 -4.59 0.95
CA LYS A 105 16.92 -3.64 1.58
C LYS A 105 16.41 -2.19 1.46
N ALA A 106 15.99 -1.80 0.26
CA ALA A 106 15.46 -0.46 0.02
C ALA A 106 14.17 -0.19 0.82
N TRP A 107 13.36 -1.21 1.10
CA TRP A 107 12.18 -1.14 1.96
C TRP A 107 12.56 -0.85 3.41
N GLU A 108 13.48 -1.63 3.99
CA GLU A 108 13.95 -1.43 5.36
C GLU A 108 14.70 -0.09 5.55
N ASP A 109 15.36 0.39 4.49
CA ASP A 109 16.08 1.67 4.47
C ASP A 109 15.17 2.88 4.17
N ILE A 110 13.83 2.70 4.07
CA ILE A 110 12.91 3.84 3.87
C ILE A 110 13.00 4.80 5.06
N ASP A 111 13.30 6.07 4.76
CA ASP A 111 13.30 7.14 5.74
C ASP A 111 11.89 7.32 6.38
N PRO A 112 11.76 7.17 7.72
CA PRO A 112 10.49 7.40 8.41
C PRO A 112 9.92 8.82 8.17
N GLU A 113 10.78 9.82 7.96
CA GLU A 113 10.35 11.18 7.65
C GLU A 113 9.73 11.29 6.25
N TYR A 114 10.20 10.50 5.28
CA TYR A 114 9.56 10.38 3.97
C TYR A 114 8.14 9.81 4.09
N MET A 115 7.98 8.75 4.88
CA MET A 115 6.66 8.14 5.15
C MET A 115 5.71 9.13 5.82
N LYS A 116 6.20 9.88 6.80
CA LYS A 116 5.41 10.91 7.48
C LYS A 116 4.94 11.99 6.51
N LYS A 117 5.85 12.56 5.69
CA LYS A 117 5.51 13.58 4.69
C LYS A 117 4.50 13.08 3.65
N LEU A 118 4.58 11.80 3.30
CA LEU A 118 3.67 11.17 2.37
C LEU A 118 2.24 11.12 2.94
N VAL A 119 2.07 10.73 4.19
CA VAL A 119 0.78 10.76 4.90
C VAL A 119 0.28 12.20 5.09
N GLU A 120 1.14 13.12 5.52
CA GLU A 120 0.82 14.55 5.68
C GLU A 120 0.46 15.25 4.36
N SER A 121 0.76 14.63 3.21
CA SER A 121 0.35 15.15 1.90
C SER A 121 -1.14 14.91 1.61
N MET A 122 -1.81 13.97 2.31
CA MET A 122 -3.19 13.56 2.00
C MET A 122 -4.21 14.70 1.98
N PRO A 123 -4.25 15.64 2.96
CA PRO A 123 -5.18 16.76 2.90
C PRO A 123 -5.03 17.61 1.63
N ARG A 124 -3.78 17.83 1.17
CA ARG A 124 -3.49 18.60 -0.05
C ARG A 124 -3.87 17.84 -1.32
N ARG A 125 -3.74 16.51 -1.34
CA ARG A 125 -4.20 15.66 -2.45
C ARG A 125 -5.72 15.70 -2.58
N LEU A 126 -6.44 15.57 -1.47
CA LEU A 126 -7.89 15.67 -1.43
C LEU A 126 -8.36 17.04 -1.91
N GLU A 127 -7.73 18.13 -1.45
CA GLU A 127 -8.04 19.48 -1.92
C GLU A 127 -7.82 19.63 -3.44
N ALA A 128 -6.73 19.06 -3.97
CA ALA A 128 -6.45 19.08 -5.40
C ALA A 128 -7.55 18.36 -6.21
N VAL A 129 -7.99 17.17 -5.77
CA VAL A 129 -9.10 16.42 -6.41
C VAL A 129 -10.41 17.19 -6.34
N LEU A 130 -10.71 17.85 -5.21
CA LEU A 130 -11.90 18.69 -5.09
C LEU A 130 -11.86 19.87 -6.05
N LYS A 131 -10.69 20.52 -6.19
CA LYS A 131 -10.49 21.65 -7.10
C LYS A 131 -10.64 21.26 -8.57
N THR A 132 -10.21 20.05 -8.94
CA THR A 132 -10.39 19.49 -10.29
C THR A 132 -11.76 18.84 -10.49
N LYS A 133 -12.66 18.90 -9.49
CA LYS A 133 -13.98 18.25 -9.50
C LYS A 133 -13.92 16.76 -9.82
N GLY A 134 -12.92 16.06 -9.27
CA GLY A 134 -12.70 14.63 -9.51
C GLY A 134 -11.82 14.33 -10.72
N GLY A 135 -11.31 15.33 -11.43
CA GLY A 135 -10.31 15.14 -12.49
C GLY A 135 -8.90 14.88 -11.97
N ASN A 136 -7.99 14.49 -12.88
CA ASN A 136 -6.59 14.22 -12.57
C ASN A 136 -5.89 15.42 -11.90
N THR A 137 -4.95 15.11 -11.02
CA THR A 137 -4.14 16.07 -10.28
C THR A 137 -2.67 15.92 -10.65
N LYS A 138 -1.80 16.62 -9.92
CA LYS A 138 -0.34 16.56 -10.10
C LYS A 138 0.34 15.44 -9.30
N TYR A 139 -0.43 14.71 -8.49
CA TYR A 139 0.07 13.77 -7.49
C TYR A 139 0.19 12.35 -8.02
#